data_AF-A0A165F7P1-F1
#
_entry.id   AF-A0A165F7P1-F1
#
_cell.length_a   1.000
_cell.length_b   1.000
_cell.length_c   1.000
_cell.angle_alpha   90.00
_cell.angle_beta   90.00
_cell.angle_gamma   90.00
#
_symmetry.space_group_name_H-M   'P 1'
#
loop_
_entity.id
_entity.type
_entity.pdbx_description
1 polymer ?
#
loop_
_entity_poly.entity_id
_entity_poly.type
_entity_poly.pdbx_seq_one_letter_code
_entity_poly.pdbx_strand_id
1 'polypeptide(L)'
;MRTAHEDKPSKSDSLVLFRFQPRVQWVGELRAVFEHTQSGLADPLTFAVVAWLVPLQDTPEHAELYKDFPELEVDFWQRGRYQGENDFGPDSLILAQDICGMAARCEMTVEDTPMWITTGLSKNGMSL
;
A
#
# COMPACT_ATOMS: atom_id res chain seq x y z
N MET A 1 9.69 3.82 -38.63
CA MET A 1 8.42 3.65 -37.92
C MET A 1 8.75 2.90 -36.62
N ARG A 2 8.96 3.62 -35.51
CA ARG A 2 9.27 3.03 -34.20
C ARG A 2 7.93 2.75 -33.54
N THR A 3 7.58 1.49 -33.36
CA THR A 3 6.44 1.09 -32.55
C THR A 3 6.72 1.52 -31.11
N ALA A 4 5.87 2.41 -30.59
CA ALA A 4 5.83 2.70 -29.17
C ALA A 4 5.62 1.37 -28.44
N HIS A 5 6.52 1.04 -27.51
CA HIS A 5 6.22 0.02 -26.53
C HIS A 5 4.97 0.49 -25.80
N GLU A 6 3.89 -0.27 -25.88
CA GLU A 6 2.81 -0.16 -24.90
C GLU A 6 3.47 -0.38 -23.54
N ASP A 7 3.57 0.68 -22.75
CA ASP A 7 3.86 0.59 -21.33
C ASP A 7 2.79 -0.33 -20.74
N LYS A 8 3.15 -1.60 -20.51
CA LYS A 8 2.33 -2.49 -19.71
C LYS A 8 2.12 -1.76 -18.38
N PRO A 9 0.88 -1.52 -17.93
CA PRO A 9 0.65 -0.92 -16.63
C PRO A 9 1.46 -1.73 -15.62
N SER A 10 2.42 -1.04 -14.99
CA SER A 10 3.38 -1.62 -14.08
C SER A 10 2.62 -2.40 -13.02
N LYS A 11 2.84 -3.70 -12.93
CA LYS A 11 2.19 -4.54 -11.89
C LYS A 11 2.69 -4.21 -10.47
N SER A 12 3.55 -3.21 -10.32
CA SER A 12 4.02 -2.62 -9.06
C SER A 12 3.76 -1.11 -9.07
N ASP A 13 2.50 -0.72 -8.95
CA ASP A 13 2.05 0.68 -8.91
C ASP A 13 2.45 1.36 -7.59
N SER A 14 3.76 1.57 -7.35
CA SER A 14 4.25 2.40 -6.25
C SER A 14 3.60 2.12 -4.88
N LEU A 15 3.21 0.87 -4.61
CA LEU A 15 2.49 0.50 -3.39
C LEU A 15 3.48 0.29 -2.26
N VAL A 16 3.24 0.99 -1.16
CA VAL A 16 4.07 0.96 0.03
C VAL A 16 3.32 0.32 1.19
N LEU A 17 4.07 -0.40 2.02
CA LEU A 17 3.60 -0.87 3.32
C LEU A 17 4.03 0.14 4.39
N PHE A 18 3.11 0.44 5.28
CA PHE A 18 3.35 1.26 6.45
C PHE A 18 2.82 0.57 7.70
N ARG A 19 3.63 0.54 8.75
CA ARG A 19 3.28 -0.06 10.03
C ARG A 19 2.70 1.01 10.95
N PHE A 20 1.38 1.12 10.98
CA PHE A 20 0.68 2.11 11.81
C PHE A 20 0.76 1.76 13.31
N GLN A 21 0.59 0.49 13.65
CA GLN A 21 0.70 -0.04 15.01
C GLN A 21 1.31 -1.45 14.98
N PRO A 22 1.74 -2.01 16.13
CA PRO A 22 2.12 -3.42 16.18
C PRO A 22 0.99 -4.30 15.62
N ARG A 23 1.28 -5.07 14.57
CA ARG A 23 0.32 -5.93 13.83
C ARG A 23 -0.75 -5.20 13.01
N VAL A 24 -0.69 -3.88 12.86
CA VAL A 24 -1.58 -3.12 11.97
C VAL A 24 -0.75 -2.53 10.85
N GLN A 25 -0.87 -3.13 9.68
CA GLN A 25 -0.24 -2.67 8.44
C GLN A 25 -1.27 -1.96 7.57
N TRP A 26 -0.78 -0.97 6.84
CA TRP A 26 -1.55 -0.19 5.88
C TRP A 26 -0.84 -0.21 4.54
N VAL A 27 -1.64 -0.30 3.48
CA VAL A 27 -1.15 -0.27 2.11
C VAL A 27 -1.64 1.00 1.43
N GLY A 28 -0.77 1.66 0.69
CA GLY A 28 -1.12 2.87 -0.03
C GLY A 28 -0.26 3.10 -1.26
N GLU A 29 -0.76 3.91 -2.18
CA GLU A 29 -0.02 4.34 -3.36
C GLU A 29 0.84 5.55 -3.04
N LEU A 30 2.16 5.41 -3.22
CA LEU A 30 3.11 6.50 -3.10
C LEU A 30 2.90 7.49 -4.25
N ARG A 31 2.49 8.70 -3.90
CA ARG A 31 2.19 9.80 -4.83
C ARG A 31 3.37 10.72 -5.06
N ALA A 32 4.16 10.98 -4.02
CA ALA A 32 5.33 11.84 -4.09
C ALA A 32 6.33 11.50 -2.98
N VAL A 33 7.60 11.79 -3.25
CA VAL A 33 8.67 11.80 -2.24
C VAL A 33 9.41 13.11 -2.37
N PHE A 34 9.63 13.80 -1.26
CA PHE A 34 10.35 15.07 -1.27
C PHE A 34 11.15 15.26 0.03
N GLU A 35 12.24 15.99 -0.09
CA GLU A 35 13.05 16.38 1.06
C GLU A 35 12.63 17.77 1.53
N HIS A 36 12.57 17.96 2.85
CA HIS A 36 12.25 19.24 3.47
C HIS A 36 13.29 19.58 4.55
N THR A 37 13.78 20.81 4.48
CA THR A 37 14.70 21.39 5.46
C THR A 37 13.98 22.48 6.25
N GLN A 38 14.01 22.39 7.58
CA GLN A 38 13.46 23.41 8.46
C GLN A 38 14.55 24.03 9.34
N SER A 39 14.55 25.36 9.46
CA SER A 39 15.49 26.06 10.34
C SER A 39 15.33 25.58 11.79
N GLY A 40 16.42 25.18 12.42
CA GLY A 40 16.45 24.65 13.78
C GLY A 40 16.46 23.12 13.87
N LEU A 41 16.29 22.40 12.75
CA LEU A 41 16.61 20.97 12.65
C LEU A 41 17.98 20.80 11.99
N ALA A 42 18.77 19.85 12.49
CA ALA A 42 20.13 19.63 12.02
C ALA A 42 20.17 18.97 10.63
N ASP A 43 19.24 18.07 10.35
CA ASP A 43 19.23 17.25 9.15
C ASP A 43 17.94 17.45 8.32
N PRO A 44 18.03 17.40 6.98
CA PRO A 44 16.86 17.32 6.11
C PRO A 44 16.01 16.08 6.42
N LEU A 45 14.69 16.22 6.36
CA LEU A 45 13.76 15.10 6.50
C LEU A 45 13.17 14.74 5.14
N THR A 46 13.10 13.45 4.82
CA THR A 46 12.42 12.96 3.62
C THR A 46 10.98 12.56 3.97
N PHE A 47 10.03 13.19 3.30
CA PHE A 47 8.61 12.92 3.42
C PHE A 47 8.09 12.15 2.20
N ALA A 48 7.03 11.39 2.43
CA ALA A 48 6.29 10.66 1.42
C ALA A 48 4.81 11.04 1.49
N VAL A 49 4.22 11.35 0.34
CA VAL A 49 2.77 11.54 0.20
C VAL A 49 2.18 10.21 -0.27
N VAL A 50 1.24 9.66 0.49
CA VAL A 50 0.65 8.36 0.24
C VAL A 50 -0.87 8.47 0.18
N ALA A 51 -1.46 7.88 -0.87
CA ALA A 51 -2.91 7.69 -0.96
C ALA A 51 -3.23 6.29 -0.45
N TRP A 52 -3.72 6.23 0.78
CA TRP A 52 -4.00 4.97 1.48
C TRP A 52 -5.20 4.24 0.89
N LEU A 53 -5.13 2.92 0.77
CA LEU A 53 -6.22 2.08 0.28
C LEU A 53 -7.32 1.96 1.34
N VAL A 54 -8.59 1.84 0.92
CA VAL A 54 -9.69 1.66 1.89
C VAL A 54 -9.96 0.17 2.12
N PRO A 55 -9.86 -0.34 3.37
CA PRO A 55 -10.18 -1.74 3.66
C PRO A 55 -11.62 -2.10 3.25
N LEU A 56 -11.84 -3.37 2.90
CA LEU A 56 -13.21 -3.89 2.86
C LEU A 56 -13.79 -3.93 4.27
N GLN A 57 -15.07 -3.58 4.42
CA GLN A 57 -15.74 -3.67 5.72
C GLN A 57 -16.00 -5.12 6.14
N ASP A 58 -16.31 -5.96 5.16
CA ASP A 58 -16.54 -7.39 5.35
C ASP A 58 -15.40 -8.20 4.74
N THR A 59 -14.93 -9.20 5.48
CA THR A 59 -13.92 -10.14 4.98
C THR A 59 -14.55 -11.02 3.90
N PRO A 60 -14.01 -11.04 2.66
CA PRO A 60 -14.54 -11.89 1.62
C PRO A 60 -14.28 -13.37 1.94
N GLU A 61 -15.15 -14.28 1.50
CA GLU A 61 -14.98 -15.73 1.72
C GLU A 61 -13.62 -16.25 1.22
N HIS A 62 -13.06 -15.61 0.19
CA HIS A 62 -11.76 -15.94 -0.39
C HIS A 62 -10.57 -15.70 0.56
N ALA A 63 -10.75 -14.95 1.64
CA ALA A 63 -9.74 -14.82 2.69
C ALA A 63 -9.41 -16.19 3.33
N GLU A 64 -10.37 -17.13 3.36
CA GLU A 64 -10.15 -18.48 3.88
C GLU A 64 -9.10 -19.27 3.09
N LEU A 65 -8.84 -18.91 1.83
CA LEU A 65 -7.80 -19.56 1.01
C LEU A 65 -6.38 -19.26 1.52
N TYR A 66 -6.19 -18.15 2.23
CA TYR A 66 -4.88 -17.67 2.68
C TYR A 66 -4.65 -17.86 4.19
N LYS A 67 -5.65 -18.38 4.92
CA LYS A 67 -5.57 -18.50 6.39
C LYS A 67 -4.40 -19.37 6.88
N ASP A 68 -4.02 -20.37 6.08
CA ASP A 68 -2.93 -21.30 6.40
C ASP A 68 -1.56 -20.76 5.98
N PHE A 69 -1.52 -19.60 5.32
CA PHE A 69 -0.31 -18.93 4.80
C PHE A 69 -0.22 -17.48 5.30
N PRO A 70 -0.18 -17.23 6.63
CA PRO A 70 -0.14 -15.89 7.20
C PRO A 70 1.07 -15.07 6.74
N GLU A 71 2.15 -15.72 6.32
CA GLU A 71 3.36 -15.11 5.78
C GLU A 71 3.14 -14.33 4.47
N LEU A 72 2.03 -14.59 3.77
CA LEU A 72 1.70 -13.90 2.52
C LEU A 72 1.13 -12.49 2.75
N GLU A 73 0.72 -12.16 3.99
CA GLU A 73 0.19 -10.84 4.35
C GLU A 73 -0.87 -10.36 3.34
N VAL A 74 -1.90 -11.19 3.13
CA VAL A 74 -2.95 -10.93 2.12
C VAL A 74 -4.04 -10.06 2.71
N ASP A 75 -4.18 -8.85 2.17
CA ASP A 75 -5.22 -7.89 2.54
C ASP A 75 -6.15 -7.57 1.37
N PHE A 76 -7.39 -7.18 1.70
CA PHE A 76 -8.45 -6.91 0.74
C PHE A 76 -8.97 -5.47 0.86
N TRP A 77 -9.10 -4.80 -0.28
CA TRP A 77 -9.38 -3.36 -0.36
C TRP A 77 -10.47 -3.05 -1.37
N GLN A 78 -11.18 -1.95 -1.14
CA GLN A 78 -12.15 -1.41 -2.09
C GLN A 78 -11.45 -0.96 -3.37
N ARG A 79 -11.92 -1.44 -4.52
CA ARG A 79 -11.32 -1.08 -5.81
C ARG A 79 -11.48 0.41 -6.11
N GLY A 80 -10.39 1.08 -6.47
CA GLY A 80 -10.41 2.46 -6.93
C GLY A 80 -10.73 3.48 -5.85
N ARG A 81 -10.75 3.06 -4.57
CA ARG A 81 -11.00 3.94 -3.44
C ARG A 81 -9.75 4.13 -2.60
N TYR A 82 -9.51 5.38 -2.26
CA TYR A 82 -8.47 5.82 -1.36
C TYR A 82 -9.10 6.60 -0.22
N GLN A 83 -8.43 6.63 0.92
CA GLN A 83 -8.89 7.37 2.08
C GLN A 83 -9.04 8.87 1.80
N GLY A 84 -10.11 9.45 2.31
CA GLY A 84 -10.28 10.88 2.46
C GLY A 84 -9.75 11.40 3.81
N GLU A 85 -9.76 12.72 3.98
CA GLU A 85 -9.23 13.40 5.18
C GLU A 85 -9.89 12.99 6.50
N ASN A 86 -11.13 12.46 6.45
CA ASN A 86 -11.90 12.08 7.64
C ASN A 86 -12.00 10.56 7.84
N ASP A 87 -11.32 9.77 7.01
CA ASP A 87 -11.33 8.32 7.15
C ASP A 87 -10.36 7.86 8.25
N PHE A 88 -10.67 6.75 8.89
CA PHE A 88 -9.80 6.16 9.90
C PHE A 88 -8.57 5.52 9.26
N GLY A 89 -7.39 6.11 9.43
CA GLY A 89 -6.13 5.57 8.94
C GLY A 89 -4.93 6.47 9.23
N PRO A 90 -3.76 6.16 8.66
CA PRO A 90 -2.56 6.99 8.78
C PRO A 90 -2.73 8.34 8.07
N ASP A 91 -1.95 9.33 8.48
CA ASP A 91 -1.84 10.59 7.75
C ASP A 91 -1.31 10.34 6.33
N SER A 92 -1.81 11.10 5.35
CA SER A 92 -1.35 11.00 3.96
C SER A 92 0.09 11.49 3.78
N LEU A 93 0.64 12.23 4.74
CA LEU A 93 2.01 12.70 4.77
C LEU A 93 2.77 11.98 5.89
N ILE A 94 3.70 11.10 5.51
CA ILE A 94 4.53 10.35 6.46
C ILE A 94 6.02 10.63 6.23
N LEU A 95 6.87 10.24 7.17
CA LEU A 95 8.30 10.17 6.91
C LEU A 95 8.60 8.95 6.03
N ALA A 96 9.47 9.12 5.04
CA ALA A 96 9.82 8.03 4.13
C ALA A 96 10.50 6.85 4.86
N GLN A 97 11.14 7.11 6.00
CA GLN A 97 11.76 6.07 6.84
C GLN A 97 10.73 5.14 7.50
N ASP A 98 9.47 5.55 7.61
CA ASP A 98 8.42 4.75 8.24
C ASP A 98 7.79 3.75 7.25
N ILE A 99 8.16 3.83 5.96
CA ILE A 99 7.80 2.84 4.95
C ILE A 99 8.59 1.56 5.23
N CYS A 100 7.87 0.49 5.60
CA CYS A 100 8.49 -0.77 6.02
C CYS A 100 8.65 -1.80 4.89
N GLY A 101 8.04 -1.56 3.73
CA GLY A 101 8.11 -2.48 2.60
C GLY A 101 7.32 -2.00 1.38
N MET A 102 7.15 -2.90 0.42
CA MET A 102 6.32 -2.68 -0.76
C MET A 102 5.16 -3.67 -0.74
N ALA A 103 4.09 -3.36 -1.47
CA ALA A 103 3.03 -4.31 -1.73
C ALA A 103 2.94 -4.60 -3.22
N ALA A 104 2.55 -5.83 -3.56
CA ALA A 104 2.03 -6.13 -4.89
C ALA A 104 0.50 -6.10 -4.83
N ARG A 105 -0.13 -5.62 -5.90
CA ARG A 105 -1.59 -5.61 -6.02
C ARG A 105 -2.05 -6.45 -7.19
N CYS A 106 -3.14 -7.17 -6.96
CA CYS A 106 -3.93 -7.84 -7.98
C CYS A 106 -5.36 -7.31 -7.95
N GLU A 107 -6.03 -7.29 -9.09
CA GLU A 107 -7.48 -7.09 -9.14
C GLU A 107 -8.19 -8.45 -9.16
N MET A 108 -9.24 -8.57 -8.38
CA MET A 108 -10.09 -9.77 -8.35
C MET A 108 -11.56 -9.36 -8.36
N THR A 109 -12.41 -10.25 -8.85
CA THR A 109 -13.87 -10.13 -8.72
C THR A 109 -14.38 -11.35 -7.96
N VAL A 110 -15.08 -11.11 -6.85
CA VAL A 110 -15.74 -12.13 -6.04
C VAL A 110 -17.22 -11.76 -6.01
N GLU A 111 -18.10 -12.68 -6.40
CA GLU A 111 -19.56 -12.44 -6.42
C GLU A 111 -19.94 -11.12 -7.10
N ASP A 112 -19.40 -10.90 -8.30
CA ASP A 112 -19.57 -9.67 -9.10
C ASP A 112 -19.10 -8.37 -8.43
N THR A 113 -18.43 -8.44 -7.27
CA THR A 113 -17.85 -7.30 -6.57
C THR A 113 -16.35 -7.19 -6.88
N PRO A 114 -15.93 -6.14 -7.60
CA PRO A 114 -14.52 -5.93 -7.91
C PRO A 114 -13.77 -5.38 -6.69
N MET A 115 -12.63 -5.98 -6.39
CA MET A 115 -11.78 -5.62 -5.25
C MET A 115 -10.30 -5.64 -5.62
N TRP A 116 -9.49 -4.99 -4.79
CA TRP A 116 -8.04 -5.09 -4.82
C TRP A 116 -7.58 -6.06 -3.74
N ILE A 117 -6.61 -6.89 -4.10
CA ILE A 117 -5.93 -7.80 -3.18
C ILE A 117 -4.47 -7.38 -3.16
N THR A 118 -3.89 -7.25 -1.96
CA THR A 118 -2.46 -6.96 -1.81
C THR A 118 -1.75 -8.06 -1.07
N THR A 119 -0.47 -8.24 -1.38
CA THR A 119 0.46 -9.09 -0.62
C THR A 119 1.71 -8.31 -0.29
N GLY A 120 2.20 -8.47 0.93
CA GLY A 120 3.39 -7.79 1.40
C GLY A 120 4.67 -8.35 0.78
N LEU A 121 5.53 -7.45 0.29
CA LEU A 121 6.89 -7.74 -0.14
C LEU A 121 7.84 -7.08 0.85
N SER A 122 8.27 -7.86 1.84
CA SER A 122 9.25 -7.41 2.84
C SER A 122 10.59 -7.12 2.18
N LYS A 123 11.18 -5.97 2.54
CA LYS A 123 12.50 -5.54 2.07
C LYS A 123 13.63 -6.50 2.44
N ASN A 124 13.42 -7.34 3.48
CA ASN A 124 14.45 -8.22 4.03
C ASN A 124 14.13 -9.73 3.90
N GLY A 125 13.07 -10.09 3.16
CA GLY A 125 12.66 -11.51 2.99
C GLY A 125 12.17 -12.20 4.27
N MET A 126 11.99 -11.45 5.36
CA MET A 126 11.30 -11.90 6.57
C MET A 126 9.89 -11.31 6.56
N SER A 127 8.87 -12.15 6.76
CA SER A 127 7.50 -11.70 7.05
C SER A 127 7.54 -10.70 8.22
N LEU A 128 6.81 -9.60 8.08
CA LEU A 128 7.01 -8.38 8.85
C LEU A 128 6.31 -8.42 10.22
#